data_AF-A0A813D133-F1
#
_entry.id   AF-A0A813D133-F1
#
_cell.length_a   1.000
_cell.length_b   1.000
_cell.length_c   1.000
_cell.angle_alpha   90.00
_cell.angle_beta   90.00
_cell.angle_gamma   90.00
#
_symmetry.space_group_name_H-M   'P 1'
#
loop_
_entity.id
_entity.type
_entity.pdbx_description
1 polymer ?
#
loop_
_entity_poly.entity_id
_entity_poly.type
_entity_poly.pdbx_seq_one_letter_code
_entity_poly.pdbx_strand_id
1 'polypeptide(L)'
;MKMSGMGHAWLASASLAMLLGLHLRPELQVWAQDLGGEDVSDLIGIGSQVGEAAGLELADEGLSPGARRKRMRACSAAARMRLADRPQEADAAIAAMMAEKPATSSRAGSMADMTEEQAMGQLVFSMVLACYHTIDTASVDEVSQGRHLLLETSDVIFKEGTAPRRPTRQQFLLLESVMQEEQLKRMEQVSRFSNELCFHRCLLEFTVYLLFWSMLMAMDPNVSELCVYDLSIAMVPAQGVAADLSHLNKKCSVKGYAFDKDDRAINVAGECLTGCHLVLIPAGVPRKPGQDRKDLLKINAGIAGNVVEACAKFCPEAVVALIVNPVNSVGHLMCELWKKKGLKASKIVGITTLDIVRANKFVHELTGAAMDDISVPVIGGHAGTTILPLFSQCKTARSIPAAQIPGLDKRVQDAGTVVVAAKNGKGSATLSMAYAGARLGKAVLAGLAGEASVECAYVASDGVLPYFSSQVSFGKDGVEKVHDIGELNTYEKIRLAELTPVLLDEINAGLEYARDNDFAS
;
A
#
# COMPACT_ATOMS: atom_id res chain seq x y z
N MET A 1 -32.00 -9.08 40.39
CA MET A 1 -31.47 -7.71 40.44
C MET A 1 -30.69 -7.48 39.16
N LYS A 2 -31.12 -6.52 38.32
CA LYS A 2 -30.57 -6.24 36.99
C LYS A 2 -29.10 -5.78 37.07
N MET A 3 -28.23 -6.35 36.23
CA MET A 3 -27.07 -5.66 35.67
C MET A 3 -27.03 -5.92 34.16
N SER A 4 -27.99 -5.29 33.48
CA SER A 4 -27.94 -4.91 32.07
C SER A 4 -26.96 -3.74 31.93
N GLY A 5 -25.89 -3.88 31.13
CA GLY A 5 -24.97 -2.74 30.93
C GLY A 5 -23.84 -2.86 29.90
N MET A 6 -23.51 -4.03 29.35
CA MET A 6 -22.33 -4.16 28.45
C MET A 6 -22.57 -4.89 27.12
N GLY A 7 -23.82 -5.09 26.69
CA GLY A 7 -24.13 -5.97 25.55
C GLY A 7 -24.24 -5.35 24.14
N HIS A 8 -24.27 -4.02 23.97
CA HIS A 8 -24.83 -3.45 22.73
C HIS A 8 -23.83 -2.72 21.79
N ALA A 9 -22.56 -2.57 22.18
CA ALA A 9 -21.54 -1.96 21.31
C ALA A 9 -20.79 -2.98 20.40
N TRP A 10 -21.01 -4.28 20.61
CA TRP A 10 -20.28 -5.36 19.94
C TRP A 10 -20.99 -5.96 18.71
N LEU A 11 -22.25 -5.59 18.46
CA LEU A 11 -23.06 -6.20 17.39
C LEU A 11 -22.97 -5.42 16.06
N ALA A 12 -22.68 -4.12 16.10
CA ALA A 12 -22.47 -3.31 14.90
C ALA A 12 -21.10 -3.57 14.22
N SER A 13 -20.13 -4.15 14.93
CA SER A 13 -18.82 -4.52 14.38
C SER A 13 -18.84 -5.83 13.59
N ALA A 14 -19.82 -6.71 13.84
CA ALA A 14 -19.94 -7.99 13.13
C ALA A 14 -20.44 -7.79 11.69
N SER A 15 -21.45 -6.94 11.47
CA SER A 15 -21.98 -6.60 10.14
C SER A 15 -20.94 -5.85 9.29
N LEU A 16 -20.11 -5.01 9.93
CA LEU A 16 -19.05 -4.25 9.29
C LEU A 16 -17.87 -5.14 8.87
N ALA A 17 -17.42 -6.05 9.74
CA ALA A 17 -16.37 -7.02 9.42
C ALA A 17 -16.78 -7.97 8.27
N MET A 18 -18.06 -8.33 8.21
CA MET A 18 -18.63 -9.18 7.14
C MET A 18 -18.65 -8.50 5.77
N LEU A 19 -18.87 -7.18 5.69
CA LEU A 19 -18.90 -6.42 4.43
C LEU A 19 -17.52 -5.99 3.92
N LEU A 20 -16.52 -5.90 4.80
CA LEU A 20 -15.17 -5.41 4.49
C LEU A 20 -14.08 -6.49 4.43
N GLY A 21 -14.43 -7.76 4.68
CA GLY A 21 -13.45 -8.85 4.63
C GLY A 21 -12.47 -8.87 5.81
N LEU A 22 -12.86 -8.37 6.99
CA LEU A 22 -12.09 -8.51 8.22
C LEU A 22 -12.54 -9.77 8.99
N HIS A 23 -11.57 -10.52 9.53
CA HIS A 23 -11.80 -11.80 10.22
C HIS A 23 -12.77 -11.67 11.41
N LEU A 24 -13.74 -12.59 11.50
CA LEU A 24 -14.52 -12.81 12.71
C LEU A 24 -13.70 -13.63 13.72
N ARG A 25 -13.70 -13.22 14.99
CA ARG A 25 -13.06 -13.98 16.09
C ARG A 25 -13.86 -15.25 16.42
N PRO A 26 -13.22 -16.33 16.93
CA PRO A 26 -13.87 -17.61 17.27
C PRO A 26 -15.00 -17.50 18.31
N GLU A 27 -15.05 -16.40 19.06
CA GLU A 27 -15.99 -16.16 20.16
C GLU A 27 -17.46 -16.01 19.70
N LEU A 28 -17.71 -15.65 18.44
CA LEU A 28 -19.06 -15.48 17.88
C LEU A 28 -19.76 -16.80 17.52
N GLN A 29 -19.02 -17.88 17.27
CA GLN A 29 -19.60 -19.21 17.00
C GLN A 29 -20.28 -19.81 18.24
N VAL A 30 -19.85 -19.41 19.43
CA VAL A 30 -20.38 -19.94 20.70
C VAL A 30 -21.75 -19.32 21.04
N TRP A 31 -21.96 -18.04 20.70
CA TRP A 31 -23.18 -17.32 21.07
C TRP A 31 -24.39 -17.63 20.16
N ALA A 32 -24.15 -18.13 18.95
CA ALA A 32 -25.23 -18.54 18.05
C ALA A 32 -25.92 -19.85 18.47
N GLN A 33 -25.32 -20.65 19.37
CA GLN A 33 -25.89 -21.93 19.78
C GLN A 33 -26.91 -21.81 20.93
N ASP A 34 -26.89 -20.73 21.71
CA ASP A 34 -27.64 -20.63 22.99
C ASP A 34 -28.95 -19.82 22.95
N LEU A 35 -29.36 -19.28 21.80
CA LEU A 35 -30.61 -18.51 21.68
C LEU A 35 -31.54 -19.15 20.64
N GLY A 36 -32.54 -19.89 21.12
CA GLY A 36 -33.52 -20.64 20.33
C GLY A 36 -34.59 -19.82 19.60
N GLY A 37 -34.23 -18.67 19.02
CA GLY A 37 -35.13 -17.85 18.20
C GLY A 37 -34.80 -17.89 16.70
N GLU A 38 -35.83 -17.93 15.84
CA GLU A 38 -35.67 -17.86 14.37
C GLU A 38 -35.45 -16.43 13.85
N ASP A 39 -35.80 -15.41 14.64
CA ASP A 39 -35.59 -13.98 14.34
C ASP A 39 -34.25 -13.51 14.91
N VAL A 40 -33.40 -12.94 14.04
CA VAL A 40 -32.08 -12.39 14.38
C VAL A 40 -32.02 -10.87 14.21
N SER A 41 -33.14 -10.17 13.98
CA SER A 41 -33.17 -8.72 13.77
C SER A 41 -32.63 -7.92 14.96
N ASP A 42 -32.82 -8.45 16.17
CA ASP A 42 -32.33 -7.83 17.41
C ASP A 42 -30.81 -8.02 17.60
N LEU A 43 -30.23 -9.06 16.97
CA LEU A 43 -28.79 -9.30 16.95
C LEU A 43 -28.04 -8.35 15.99
N ILE A 44 -28.73 -7.73 15.04
CA ILE A 44 -28.10 -6.91 13.98
C ILE A 44 -28.48 -5.41 14.07
N GLY A 45 -29.14 -4.99 15.15
CA GLY A 45 -29.39 -3.56 15.43
C GLY A 45 -30.50 -2.89 14.61
N ILE A 46 -31.33 -3.65 13.89
CA ILE A 46 -32.36 -3.11 12.99
C ILE A 46 -33.77 -3.06 13.59
N GLY A 47 -33.96 -3.52 14.83
CA GLY A 47 -35.28 -3.85 15.41
C GLY A 47 -36.38 -2.76 15.35
N SER A 48 -36.03 -1.48 15.16
CA SER A 48 -36.99 -0.36 15.03
C SER A 48 -37.42 -0.05 13.59
N GLN A 49 -36.73 -0.57 12.56
CA GLN A 49 -36.95 -0.23 11.14
C GLN A 49 -37.54 -1.38 10.29
N VAL A 50 -37.96 -2.49 10.90
CA VAL A 50 -38.36 -3.71 10.17
C VAL A 50 -39.79 -4.16 10.52
N GLY A 51 -40.58 -4.48 9.50
CA GLY A 51 -41.97 -4.96 9.64
C GLY A 51 -42.11 -6.34 10.33
N GLU A 52 -43.35 -6.75 10.61
CA GLU A 52 -43.70 -8.01 11.30
C GLU A 52 -43.20 -9.27 10.56
N ALA A 53 -42.92 -10.33 11.34
CA ALA A 53 -42.39 -11.63 10.88
C ALA A 53 -43.40 -12.54 10.14
N ALA A 54 -44.52 -12.01 9.64
CA ALA A 54 -45.56 -12.83 9.02
C ALA A 54 -45.35 -13.00 7.50
N GLY A 55 -44.99 -14.22 7.07
CA GLY A 55 -44.88 -14.64 5.65
C GLY A 55 -43.49 -15.11 5.19
N LEU A 56 -42.61 -15.50 6.13
CA LEU A 56 -41.17 -15.70 5.90
C LEU A 56 -40.76 -17.03 5.22
N GLU A 57 -41.54 -18.11 5.36
CA GLU A 57 -41.23 -19.40 4.72
C GLU A 57 -41.50 -19.43 3.20
N LEU A 58 -42.36 -18.53 2.68
CA LEU A 58 -42.81 -18.51 1.28
C LEU A 58 -41.66 -18.31 0.26
N ALA A 59 -40.60 -17.57 0.63
CA ALA A 59 -39.48 -17.32 -0.28
C ALA A 59 -38.56 -18.54 -0.47
N ASP A 60 -38.52 -19.42 0.54
CA ASP A 60 -37.70 -20.64 0.55
C ASP A 60 -38.54 -21.91 0.28
N GLU A 61 -39.85 -21.77 0.21
CA GLU A 61 -40.82 -22.85 -0.07
C GLU A 61 -40.57 -23.46 -1.45
N GLY A 62 -40.43 -24.79 -1.50
CA GLY A 62 -40.14 -25.53 -2.73
C GLY A 62 -38.71 -25.41 -3.28
N LEU A 63 -37.83 -24.57 -2.68
CA LEU A 63 -36.45 -24.43 -3.12
C LEU A 63 -35.50 -25.41 -2.42
N SER A 64 -34.67 -26.10 -3.20
CA SER A 64 -33.57 -26.92 -2.67
C SER A 64 -32.49 -26.05 -2.00
N PRO A 65 -31.65 -26.60 -1.10
CA PRO A 65 -30.54 -25.85 -0.51
C PRO A 65 -29.60 -25.22 -1.56
N GLY A 66 -29.38 -25.90 -2.68
CA GLY A 66 -28.60 -25.38 -3.81
C GLY A 66 -29.28 -24.21 -4.52
N ALA A 67 -30.60 -24.27 -4.70
CA ALA A 67 -31.39 -23.20 -5.31
C ALA A 67 -31.43 -21.94 -4.43
N ARG A 68 -31.61 -22.11 -3.11
CA ARG A 68 -31.53 -21.01 -2.13
C ARG A 68 -30.16 -20.32 -2.17
N ARG A 69 -29.08 -21.10 -2.19
CA ARG A 69 -27.71 -20.57 -2.32
C ARG A 69 -27.48 -19.82 -3.63
N LYS A 70 -27.97 -20.36 -4.75
CA LYS A 70 -27.89 -19.71 -6.06
C LYS A 70 -28.64 -18.38 -6.07
N ARG A 71 -29.85 -18.35 -5.50
CA ARG A 71 -30.66 -17.14 -5.34
C ARG A 71 -29.93 -16.09 -4.51
N MET A 72 -29.36 -16.47 -3.36
CA MET A 72 -28.62 -15.54 -2.49
C MET A 72 -27.41 -14.91 -3.19
N ARG A 73 -26.65 -15.70 -3.97
CA ARG A 73 -25.55 -15.20 -4.80
C ARG A 73 -26.03 -14.19 -5.85
N ALA A 74 -27.11 -14.52 -6.56
CA ALA A 74 -27.70 -13.63 -7.55
C ALA A 74 -28.16 -12.31 -6.91
N CYS A 75 -28.78 -12.35 -5.73
CA CYS A 75 -29.20 -11.15 -5.00
C CYS A 75 -28.03 -10.28 -4.57
N SER A 76 -26.95 -10.90 -4.09
CA SER A 76 -25.72 -10.20 -3.73
C SER A 76 -25.08 -9.52 -4.95
N ALA A 77 -25.03 -10.20 -6.09
CA ALA A 77 -24.52 -9.64 -7.34
C ALA A 77 -25.40 -8.48 -7.85
N ALA A 78 -26.72 -8.67 -7.90
CA ALA A 78 -27.66 -7.66 -8.37
C ALA A 78 -27.61 -6.37 -7.53
N ALA A 79 -27.55 -6.48 -6.20
CA ALA A 79 -27.43 -5.32 -5.31
C ALA A 79 -26.15 -4.53 -5.56
N ARG A 80 -25.01 -5.21 -5.73
CA ARG A 80 -23.73 -4.56 -6.05
C ARG A 80 -23.73 -3.90 -7.42
N MET A 81 -24.26 -4.57 -8.44
CA MET A 81 -24.37 -4.01 -9.80
C MET A 81 -25.22 -2.74 -9.78
N ARG A 82 -26.34 -2.74 -9.05
CA ARG A 82 -27.20 -1.57 -8.90
C ARG A 82 -26.49 -0.39 -8.25
N LEU A 83 -25.76 -0.62 -7.15
CA LEU A 83 -25.00 0.44 -6.46
C LEU A 83 -23.87 1.00 -7.33
N ALA A 84 -23.22 0.15 -8.14
CA ALA A 84 -22.21 0.59 -9.09
C ALA A 84 -22.80 1.44 -10.23
N ASP A 85 -23.99 1.10 -10.72
CA ASP A 85 -24.66 1.82 -11.79
C ASP A 85 -25.28 3.16 -11.33
N ARG A 86 -25.66 3.26 -10.04
CA ARG A 86 -26.35 4.43 -9.46
C ARG A 86 -25.75 4.90 -8.13
N PRO A 87 -24.49 5.39 -8.13
CA PRO A 87 -23.81 5.81 -6.90
C PRO A 87 -24.54 6.94 -6.17
N GLN A 88 -25.22 7.83 -6.90
CA GLN A 88 -25.99 8.94 -6.31
C GLN A 88 -27.18 8.47 -5.46
N GLU A 89 -27.81 7.34 -5.80
CA GLU A 89 -28.87 6.75 -4.99
C GLU A 89 -28.31 6.17 -3.68
N ALA A 90 -27.11 5.59 -3.74
CA ALA A 90 -26.42 5.07 -2.56
C ALA A 90 -26.06 6.20 -1.58
N ASP A 91 -25.48 7.28 -2.08
CA ASP A 91 -25.10 8.45 -1.29
C ASP A 91 -26.32 9.10 -0.61
N ALA A 92 -27.44 9.22 -1.34
CA ALA A 92 -28.68 9.76 -0.81
C ALA A 92 -29.29 8.87 0.29
N ALA A 93 -29.28 7.54 0.09
CA ALA A 93 -29.77 6.58 1.08
C ALA A 93 -28.90 6.57 2.35
N ILE A 94 -27.58 6.64 2.21
CA ILE A 94 -26.63 6.73 3.32
C ILE A 94 -26.84 8.04 4.09
N ALA A 95 -26.96 9.16 3.40
CA ALA A 95 -27.23 10.45 4.03
C ALA A 95 -28.56 10.46 4.80
N ALA A 96 -29.61 9.82 4.27
CA ALA A 96 -30.89 9.67 4.94
C ALA A 96 -30.79 8.80 6.20
N MET A 97 -30.11 7.64 6.10
CA MET A 97 -29.86 6.74 7.23
C MET A 97 -29.08 7.43 8.36
N MET A 98 -28.13 8.29 8.02
CA MET A 98 -27.34 9.05 9.00
C MET A 98 -28.08 10.26 9.58
N ALA A 99 -29.18 10.70 8.95
CA ALA A 99 -29.96 11.87 9.39
C ALA A 99 -31.14 11.52 10.33
N GLU A 100 -31.54 10.25 10.45
CA GLU A 100 -32.62 9.83 11.33
C GLU A 100 -32.27 10.01 12.82
N LYS A 101 -33.02 10.87 13.52
CA LYS A 101 -32.95 10.99 14.99
C LYS A 101 -33.83 9.92 15.65
N PRO A 102 -33.40 9.30 16.76
CA PRO A 102 -34.17 8.25 17.40
C PRO A 102 -35.54 8.78 17.85
N ALA A 103 -36.60 8.19 17.29
CA ALA A 103 -37.95 8.38 17.80
C ALA A 103 -38.01 7.84 19.24
N THR A 104 -38.68 8.59 20.11
CA THR A 104 -38.87 8.31 21.54
C THR A 104 -39.33 6.86 21.78
N SER A 105 -38.40 5.95 22.04
CA SER A 105 -38.70 4.62 22.58
C SER A 105 -37.72 4.29 23.70
N SER A 106 -38.26 3.87 24.83
CA SER A 106 -37.62 3.79 26.14
C SER A 106 -36.72 2.57 26.33
N ARG A 107 -35.87 2.23 25.36
CA ARG A 107 -34.79 1.25 25.54
C ARG A 107 -33.46 1.89 25.15
N ALA A 108 -32.76 2.37 26.17
CA ALA A 108 -31.46 3.02 26.07
C ALA A 108 -30.39 2.10 25.45
N GLY A 109 -29.86 2.54 24.31
CA GLY A 109 -28.69 2.03 23.60
C GLY A 109 -28.54 2.81 22.30
N SER A 110 -27.45 3.54 22.12
CA SER A 110 -27.26 4.63 21.16
C SER A 110 -27.38 4.22 19.68
N MET A 111 -28.37 4.79 18.98
CA MET A 111 -28.50 4.77 17.52
C MET A 111 -27.90 6.06 16.88
N ALA A 112 -27.03 6.78 17.60
CA ALA A 112 -26.64 8.15 17.27
C ALA A 112 -25.27 8.30 16.58
N ASP A 113 -24.48 7.24 16.41
CA ASP A 113 -23.12 7.30 15.82
C ASP A 113 -22.89 6.14 14.84
N MET A 114 -23.58 6.14 13.70
CA MET A 114 -23.31 5.21 12.60
C MET A 114 -22.25 5.81 11.66
N THR A 115 -21.18 5.06 11.37
CA THR A 115 -20.19 5.47 10.36
C THR A 115 -20.74 5.31 8.95
N GLU A 116 -20.19 6.04 7.98
CA GLU A 116 -20.57 5.92 6.55
C GLU A 116 -20.41 4.47 6.04
N GLU A 117 -19.39 3.78 6.53
CA GLU A 117 -19.10 2.38 6.23
C GLU A 117 -20.17 1.42 6.80
N GLN A 118 -20.67 1.71 8.02
CA GLN A 118 -21.78 0.97 8.63
C GLN A 118 -23.09 1.22 7.89
N ALA A 119 -23.34 2.46 7.46
CA ALA A 119 -24.51 2.82 6.67
C ALA A 119 -24.50 2.13 5.30
N MET A 120 -23.35 2.11 4.60
CA MET A 120 -23.17 1.37 3.36
C MET A 120 -23.41 -0.13 3.55
N GLY A 121 -22.86 -0.70 4.63
CA GLY A 121 -23.08 -2.09 4.97
C GLY A 121 -24.55 -2.45 5.17
N GLN A 122 -25.26 -1.61 5.91
CA GLN A 122 -26.70 -1.77 6.17
C GLN A 122 -27.54 -1.60 4.90
N LEU A 123 -27.16 -0.66 4.01
CA LEU A 123 -27.79 -0.46 2.71
C LEU A 123 -27.67 -1.71 1.83
N VAL A 124 -26.45 -2.22 1.64
CA VAL A 124 -26.18 -3.43 0.85
C VAL A 124 -26.97 -4.61 1.41
N PHE A 125 -26.93 -4.82 2.72
CA PHE A 125 -27.66 -5.91 3.37
C PHE A 125 -29.18 -5.84 3.11
N SER A 126 -29.75 -4.65 3.26
CA SER A 126 -31.17 -4.40 3.02
C SER A 126 -31.57 -4.67 1.57
N MET A 127 -30.74 -4.24 0.62
CA MET A 127 -30.94 -4.52 -0.81
C MET A 127 -30.88 -6.01 -1.12
N VAL A 128 -29.93 -6.74 -0.56
CA VAL A 128 -29.80 -8.19 -0.78
C VAL A 128 -31.03 -8.93 -0.27
N LEU A 129 -31.54 -8.59 0.91
CA LEU A 129 -32.75 -9.23 1.45
C LEU A 129 -34.00 -8.86 0.67
N ALA A 130 -34.17 -7.60 0.30
CA ALA A 130 -35.28 -7.17 -0.56
C ALA A 130 -35.29 -7.96 -1.87
N CYS A 131 -34.12 -8.09 -2.50
CA CYS A 131 -33.92 -8.90 -3.70
C CYS A 131 -34.24 -10.37 -3.45
N TYR A 132 -33.78 -10.97 -2.35
CA TYR A 132 -34.00 -12.38 -2.03
C TYR A 132 -35.48 -12.75 -1.98
N HIS A 133 -36.32 -11.86 -1.42
CA HIS A 133 -37.75 -12.11 -1.28
C HIS A 133 -38.55 -11.87 -2.57
N THR A 134 -38.03 -11.07 -3.51
CA THR A 134 -38.82 -10.55 -4.64
C THR A 134 -38.34 -11.07 -6.00
N ILE A 135 -37.07 -11.45 -6.13
CA ILE A 135 -36.50 -11.90 -7.40
C ILE A 135 -37.15 -13.21 -7.86
N ASP A 136 -37.61 -13.30 -9.10
CA ASP A 136 -38.13 -14.54 -9.66
C ASP A 136 -37.00 -15.49 -10.11
N THR A 137 -37.33 -16.75 -10.40
CA THR A 137 -36.33 -17.77 -10.78
C THR A 137 -35.64 -17.49 -12.11
N ALA A 138 -36.33 -16.89 -13.09
CA ALA A 138 -35.72 -16.55 -14.38
C ALA A 138 -34.69 -15.43 -14.20
N SER A 139 -35.03 -14.39 -13.43
CA SER A 139 -34.12 -13.30 -13.05
C SER A 139 -32.89 -13.81 -12.28
N VAL A 140 -33.05 -14.80 -11.40
CA VAL A 140 -31.91 -15.46 -10.71
C VAL A 140 -30.95 -16.10 -11.72
N ASP A 141 -31.48 -16.76 -12.74
CA ASP A 141 -30.67 -17.41 -13.77
C ASP A 141 -29.94 -16.39 -14.65
N GLU A 142 -30.57 -15.26 -14.98
CA GLU A 142 -29.94 -14.18 -15.73
C GLU A 142 -28.76 -13.54 -14.97
N VAL A 143 -28.98 -13.18 -13.70
CA VAL A 143 -27.93 -12.58 -12.87
C VAL A 143 -26.81 -13.59 -12.59
N SER A 144 -27.14 -14.88 -12.43
CA SER A 144 -26.14 -15.94 -12.28
C SER A 144 -25.24 -16.09 -13.52
N GLN A 145 -25.68 -15.60 -14.68
CA GLN A 145 -24.91 -15.55 -15.93
C GLN A 145 -24.19 -14.21 -16.13
N GLY A 146 -24.21 -13.32 -15.14
CA GLY A 146 -23.54 -12.02 -15.16
C GLY A 146 -24.32 -10.92 -15.89
N ARG A 147 -25.61 -11.12 -16.18
CA ARG A 147 -26.45 -10.07 -16.78
C ARG A 147 -27.02 -9.14 -15.69
N HIS A 148 -27.19 -7.87 -16.03
CA HIS A 148 -27.96 -6.94 -15.19
C HIS A 148 -29.44 -7.33 -15.22
N LEU A 149 -30.14 -7.10 -14.11
CA LEU A 149 -31.60 -7.13 -14.11
C LEU A 149 -32.15 -6.07 -15.06
N LEU A 150 -33.28 -6.34 -15.70
CA LEU A 150 -34.02 -5.33 -16.46
C LEU A 150 -34.32 -4.13 -15.56
N LEU A 151 -34.24 -2.92 -16.11
CA LEU A 151 -34.38 -1.67 -15.34
C LEU A 151 -35.69 -1.64 -14.54
N GLU A 152 -36.79 -2.04 -15.16
CA GLU A 152 -38.12 -2.11 -14.53
C GLU A 152 -38.15 -3.09 -13.36
N THR A 153 -37.57 -4.28 -13.53
CA THR A 153 -37.46 -5.31 -12.48
C THR A 153 -36.57 -4.83 -11.33
N SER A 154 -35.42 -4.23 -11.66
CA SER A 154 -34.50 -3.64 -10.69
C SER A 154 -35.16 -2.53 -9.88
N ASP A 155 -35.89 -1.63 -10.53
CA ASP A 155 -36.56 -0.51 -9.86
C ASP A 155 -37.73 -0.96 -8.98
N VAL A 156 -38.39 -2.08 -9.32
CA VAL A 156 -39.41 -2.70 -8.46
C VAL A 156 -38.78 -3.38 -7.24
N ILE A 157 -37.69 -4.11 -7.44
CA ILE A 157 -37.00 -4.85 -6.37
C ILE A 157 -36.34 -3.91 -5.35
N PHE A 158 -35.71 -2.84 -5.82
CA PHE A 158 -34.93 -1.90 -5.00
C PHE A 158 -35.65 -0.57 -4.75
N LYS A 159 -36.98 -0.53 -4.90
CA LYS A 159 -37.77 0.70 -4.75
C LYS A 159 -37.56 1.35 -3.36
N GLU A 160 -37.29 2.66 -3.35
CA GLU A 160 -37.17 3.44 -2.11
C GLU A 160 -38.43 3.32 -1.24
N GLY A 161 -38.25 3.05 0.06
CA GLY A 161 -39.31 3.04 1.07
C GLY A 161 -39.93 1.68 1.40
N THR A 162 -39.53 0.57 0.76
CA THR A 162 -39.82 -0.76 1.31
C THR A 162 -38.81 -1.10 2.39
N ALA A 163 -39.23 -0.99 3.66
CA ALA A 163 -38.47 -1.56 4.77
C ALA A 163 -38.17 -3.03 4.45
N PRO A 164 -36.89 -3.48 4.51
CA PRO A 164 -36.56 -4.87 4.26
C PRO A 164 -37.38 -5.76 5.21
N ARG A 165 -37.71 -6.99 4.82
CA ARG A 165 -38.34 -7.94 5.74
C ARG A 165 -37.28 -8.48 6.71
N ARG A 166 -37.67 -8.85 7.93
CA ARG A 166 -36.74 -9.42 8.93
C ARG A 166 -36.13 -10.71 8.39
N PRO A 167 -34.79 -10.84 8.33
CA PRO A 167 -34.16 -12.06 7.86
C PRO A 167 -34.33 -13.18 8.88
N THR A 168 -34.55 -14.41 8.40
CA THR A 168 -34.48 -15.58 9.27
C THR A 168 -33.02 -15.91 9.60
N ARG A 169 -32.80 -16.62 10.71
CA ARG A 169 -31.47 -17.15 11.06
C ARG A 169 -30.84 -17.97 9.92
N GLN A 170 -31.65 -18.74 9.18
CA GLN A 170 -31.17 -19.53 8.04
C GLN A 170 -30.69 -18.65 6.87
N GLN A 171 -31.41 -17.58 6.56
CA GLN A 171 -31.04 -16.64 5.49
C GLN A 171 -29.78 -15.85 5.85
N PHE A 172 -29.63 -15.47 7.12
CA PHE A 172 -28.42 -14.83 7.63
C PHE A 172 -27.19 -15.73 7.46
N LEU A 173 -27.26 -16.97 7.94
CA LEU A 173 -26.17 -17.95 7.80
C LEU A 173 -25.88 -18.28 6.33
N LEU A 174 -26.92 -18.29 5.48
CA LEU A 174 -26.77 -18.52 4.05
C LEU A 174 -26.01 -17.36 3.39
N LEU A 175 -26.38 -16.11 3.68
CA LEU A 175 -25.68 -14.93 3.18
C LEU A 175 -24.23 -14.91 3.64
N GLU A 176 -23.97 -15.19 4.91
CA GLU A 176 -22.61 -15.29 5.46
C GLU A 176 -21.78 -16.33 4.70
N SER A 177 -22.32 -17.53 4.49
CA SER A 177 -21.63 -18.61 3.76
C SER A 177 -21.32 -18.23 2.30
N VAL A 178 -22.23 -17.53 1.64
CA VAL A 178 -22.07 -17.09 0.25
C VAL A 178 -20.99 -16.03 0.14
N MET A 179 -20.96 -15.07 1.07
CA MET A 179 -19.95 -14.01 1.08
C MET A 179 -18.55 -14.57 1.34
N GLN A 180 -18.40 -15.51 2.27
CA GLN A 180 -17.11 -16.17 2.55
C GLN A 180 -16.57 -16.92 1.32
N GLU A 181 -17.42 -17.62 0.58
CA GLU A 181 -17.02 -18.34 -0.64
C GLU A 181 -16.61 -17.40 -1.78
N GLU A 182 -17.29 -16.26 -1.93
CA GLU A 182 -16.91 -15.26 -2.93
C GLU A 182 -15.56 -14.61 -2.61
N GLN A 183 -15.28 -14.37 -1.34
CA GLN A 183 -13.97 -13.89 -0.88
C GLN A 183 -12.87 -14.91 -1.21
N LEU A 184 -13.11 -16.19 -0.88
CA LEU A 184 -12.16 -17.25 -1.18
C LEU A 184 -11.88 -17.37 -2.69
N LYS A 185 -12.92 -17.28 -3.53
CA LYS A 185 -12.77 -17.30 -5.00
C LYS A 185 -12.03 -16.09 -5.54
N ARG A 186 -12.23 -14.89 -4.98
CA ARG A 186 -11.45 -13.70 -5.34
C ARG A 186 -9.99 -13.89 -4.97
N MET A 187 -9.70 -14.42 -3.79
CA MET A 187 -8.34 -14.74 -3.36
C MET A 187 -7.70 -15.82 -4.26
N GLU A 188 -8.45 -16.83 -4.67
CA GLU A 188 -7.99 -17.88 -5.59
C GLU A 188 -7.79 -17.36 -7.02
N GLN A 189 -8.63 -16.47 -7.53
CA GLN A 189 -8.45 -15.83 -8.84
C GLN A 189 -7.21 -14.92 -8.85
N VAL A 190 -7.02 -14.11 -7.81
CA VAL A 190 -5.79 -13.33 -7.59
C VAL A 190 -4.57 -14.28 -7.50
N SER A 191 -4.73 -15.44 -6.86
CA SER A 191 -3.68 -16.47 -6.79
C SER A 191 -3.43 -17.23 -8.11
N ARG A 192 -4.40 -17.32 -9.03
CA ARG A 192 -4.23 -17.99 -10.33
C ARG A 192 -3.60 -17.07 -11.36
N PHE A 193 -3.95 -15.78 -11.38
CA PHE A 193 -3.28 -14.78 -12.20
C PHE A 193 -1.82 -14.57 -11.80
N SER A 194 -1.47 -14.75 -10.52
CA SER A 194 -0.08 -14.63 -10.05
C SER A 194 0.81 -15.83 -10.39
N ASN A 195 0.25 -16.99 -10.75
CA ASN A 195 1.02 -18.22 -10.98
C ASN A 195 1.58 -18.38 -12.41
N GLU A 196 1.21 -17.53 -13.38
CA GLU A 196 1.72 -17.69 -14.76
C GLU A 196 2.86 -16.76 -15.15
N LEU A 197 3.17 -15.65 -14.46
CA LEU A 197 4.08 -14.63 -15.06
C LEU A 197 4.95 -13.75 -14.13
N CYS A 198 5.14 -14.02 -12.84
CA CYS A 198 5.97 -13.14 -11.97
C CYS A 198 7.10 -13.86 -11.22
N PHE A 199 8.28 -13.90 -11.84
CA PHE A 199 9.54 -14.22 -11.16
C PHE A 199 10.32 -12.93 -10.94
N HIS A 200 10.25 -12.30 -9.76
CA HIS A 200 11.18 -11.22 -9.44
C HIS A 200 12.31 -11.73 -8.55
N ARG A 201 13.55 -11.44 -8.95
CA ARG A 201 14.78 -11.72 -8.22
C ARG A 201 15.37 -10.40 -7.71
N CYS A 202 15.67 -10.33 -6.42
CA CYS A 202 16.14 -9.12 -5.73
C CYS A 202 17.58 -9.31 -5.19
N LEU A 203 18.45 -8.30 -5.32
CA LEU A 203 19.83 -8.33 -4.78
C LEU A 203 20.08 -7.19 -3.76
N LEU A 204 20.76 -7.49 -2.64
CA LEU A 204 21.10 -6.54 -1.56
C LEU A 204 22.57 -6.67 -1.12
N GLU A 205 23.32 -5.56 -1.01
CA GLU A 205 24.66 -5.48 -0.36
C GLU A 205 24.52 -5.33 1.17
N PHE A 206 25.50 -5.66 2.02
CA PHE A 206 25.32 -5.60 3.48
C PHE A 206 26.40 -4.81 4.27
N THR A 207 25.92 -4.18 5.34
CA THR A 207 26.62 -3.63 6.51
C THR A 207 25.43 -3.36 7.40
N VAL A 208 25.24 -4.00 8.56
CA VAL A 208 24.15 -3.95 9.60
C VAL A 208 22.74 -3.40 9.25
N TYR A 209 22.62 -2.31 8.48
CA TYR A 209 21.46 -1.64 7.88
C TYR A 209 20.44 -2.54 7.16
N LEU A 210 20.78 -3.76 6.69
CA LEU A 210 20.00 -4.50 5.69
C LEU A 210 19.33 -5.80 6.11
N LEU A 211 19.50 -6.26 7.36
CA LEU A 211 18.88 -7.54 7.81
C LEU A 211 17.37 -7.43 7.69
N PHE A 212 16.87 -6.28 8.13
CA PHE A 212 15.46 -5.92 8.07
C PHE A 212 14.97 -5.73 6.64
N TRP A 213 15.82 -5.23 5.74
CA TRP A 213 15.40 -5.01 4.36
C TRP A 213 15.31 -6.34 3.61
N SER A 214 16.32 -7.20 3.73
CA SER A 214 16.29 -8.56 3.21
C SER A 214 15.09 -9.35 3.75
N MET A 215 14.78 -9.22 5.05
CA MET A 215 13.59 -9.82 5.64
C MET A 215 12.30 -9.30 5.01
N LEU A 216 12.14 -7.97 4.89
CA LEU A 216 10.94 -7.38 4.30
C LEU A 216 10.75 -7.77 2.84
N MET A 217 11.84 -7.84 2.05
CA MET A 217 11.78 -8.31 0.66
C MET A 217 11.47 -9.81 0.59
N ALA A 218 12.04 -10.64 1.45
CA ALA A 218 11.74 -12.08 1.51
C ALA A 218 10.28 -12.36 1.90
N MET A 219 9.63 -11.44 2.62
CA MET A 219 8.22 -11.53 3.00
C MET A 219 7.26 -11.09 1.90
N ASP A 220 7.74 -10.35 0.89
CA ASP A 220 6.91 -9.83 -0.20
C ASP A 220 6.49 -10.95 -1.16
N PRO A 221 5.20 -11.08 -1.49
CA PRO A 221 4.69 -12.17 -2.33
C PRO A 221 5.21 -12.12 -3.77
N ASN A 222 5.70 -10.97 -4.25
CA ASN A 222 6.22 -10.82 -5.60
C ASN A 222 7.69 -11.25 -5.73
N VAL A 223 8.37 -11.56 -4.61
CA VAL A 223 9.76 -12.00 -4.58
C VAL A 223 9.83 -13.53 -4.55
N SER A 224 10.36 -14.09 -5.64
CA SER A 224 10.53 -15.55 -5.81
C SER A 224 11.92 -16.04 -5.39
N GLU A 225 12.93 -15.21 -5.61
CA GLU A 225 14.31 -15.46 -5.21
C GLU A 225 14.94 -14.17 -4.65
N LEU A 226 15.54 -14.26 -3.48
CA LEU A 226 16.31 -13.20 -2.85
C LEU A 226 17.78 -13.60 -2.82
N CYS A 227 18.62 -12.77 -3.43
CA CYS A 227 20.06 -12.86 -3.33
C CYS A 227 20.56 -11.81 -2.34
N VAL A 228 21.28 -12.26 -1.33
CA VAL A 228 21.96 -11.37 -0.38
C VAL A 228 23.43 -11.48 -0.68
N TYR A 229 24.11 -10.35 -0.92
CA TYR A 229 25.55 -10.33 -1.06
C TYR A 229 26.20 -9.36 -0.07
N ASP A 230 27.44 -9.64 0.29
CA ASP A 230 28.29 -8.72 1.06
C ASP A 230 29.77 -9.06 0.82
N LEU A 231 30.66 -8.29 1.41
CA LEU A 231 32.07 -8.61 1.52
C LEU A 231 32.29 -9.73 2.55
N SER A 232 33.30 -10.56 2.31
CA SER A 232 33.73 -11.66 3.20
C SER A 232 34.14 -11.18 4.60
N ILE A 233 34.55 -9.91 4.70
CA ILE A 233 34.95 -9.25 5.95
C ILE A 233 33.78 -8.67 6.76
N ALA A 234 32.55 -8.83 6.26
CA ALA A 234 31.37 -8.35 6.96
C ALA A 234 31.22 -9.01 8.33
N MET A 235 30.71 -8.24 9.30
CA MET A 235 30.49 -8.71 10.68
C MET A 235 29.52 -9.90 10.73
N VAL A 236 28.54 -9.92 9.81
CA VAL A 236 27.57 -11.01 9.66
C VAL A 236 27.71 -11.56 8.24
N PRO A 237 28.17 -12.81 8.05
CA PRO A 237 28.32 -13.39 6.72
C PRO A 237 26.99 -13.50 5.97
N ALA A 238 27.00 -13.17 4.67
CA ALA A 238 25.80 -13.23 3.82
C ALA A 238 25.16 -14.63 3.79
N GLN A 239 25.96 -15.70 3.87
CA GLN A 239 25.46 -17.07 3.94
C GLN A 239 24.68 -17.34 5.23
N GLY A 240 25.11 -16.77 6.35
CA GLY A 240 24.39 -16.86 7.62
C GLY A 240 23.05 -16.13 7.57
N VAL A 241 23.03 -14.93 6.97
CA VAL A 241 21.79 -14.18 6.74
C VAL A 241 20.83 -14.95 5.84
N ALA A 242 21.33 -15.53 4.75
CA ALA A 242 20.52 -16.33 3.84
C ALA A 242 19.93 -17.57 4.52
N ALA A 243 20.71 -18.27 5.36
CA ALA A 243 20.23 -19.41 6.14
C ALA A 243 19.11 -19.00 7.11
N ASP A 244 19.28 -17.89 7.84
CA ASP A 244 18.26 -17.37 8.76
C ASP A 244 16.96 -17.02 8.02
N LEU A 245 17.05 -16.24 6.95
CA LEU A 245 15.90 -15.85 6.14
C LEU A 245 15.23 -17.03 5.43
N SER A 246 15.96 -18.11 5.13
CA SER A 246 15.40 -19.31 4.52
C SER A 246 14.40 -20.05 5.42
N HIS A 247 14.38 -19.75 6.72
CA HIS A 247 13.40 -20.31 7.67
C HIS A 247 12.04 -19.60 7.63
N LEU A 248 11.93 -18.47 6.93
CA LEU A 248 10.65 -17.78 6.78
C LEU A 248 9.65 -18.70 6.06
N ASN A 249 8.42 -18.78 6.57
CA ASN A 249 7.34 -19.57 5.99
C ASN A 249 6.75 -18.91 4.73
N LYS A 250 7.61 -18.65 3.74
CA LYS A 250 7.35 -17.92 2.50
C LYS A 250 7.89 -18.70 1.31
N LYS A 251 7.39 -18.38 0.11
CA LYS A 251 7.81 -19.05 -1.14
C LYS A 251 9.20 -18.61 -1.61
N CYS A 252 9.65 -17.43 -1.18
CA CYS A 252 10.93 -16.86 -1.58
C CYS A 252 12.09 -17.79 -1.22
N SER A 253 12.87 -18.21 -2.22
CA SER A 253 14.17 -18.86 -2.00
C SER A 253 15.22 -17.80 -1.65
N VAL A 254 16.16 -18.11 -0.76
CA VAL A 254 17.20 -17.15 -0.33
C VAL A 254 18.59 -17.73 -0.57
N LYS A 255 19.47 -16.96 -1.21
CA LYS A 255 20.87 -17.33 -1.48
C LYS A 255 21.82 -16.25 -0.97
N GLY A 256 22.92 -16.68 -0.35
CA GLY A 256 23.95 -15.79 0.21
C GLY A 256 25.25 -15.85 -0.60
N TYR A 257 25.80 -14.69 -0.95
CA TYR A 257 27.05 -14.54 -1.71
C TYR A 257 28.03 -13.68 -0.91
N ALA A 258 29.30 -14.07 -0.87
CA ALA A 258 30.35 -13.28 -0.24
C ALA A 258 31.49 -13.05 -1.23
N PHE A 259 31.94 -11.82 -1.36
CA PHE A 259 33.04 -11.43 -2.25
C PHE A 259 34.22 -10.90 -1.45
N ASP A 260 35.44 -11.02 -1.96
CA ASP A 260 36.57 -10.38 -1.29
C ASP A 260 36.51 -8.86 -1.49
N LYS A 261 37.07 -8.10 -0.55
CA LYS A 261 37.04 -6.62 -0.61
C LYS A 261 37.78 -6.06 -1.82
N ASP A 262 38.74 -6.85 -2.33
CA ASP A 262 39.60 -6.51 -3.45
C ASP A 262 39.01 -6.99 -4.79
N ASP A 263 37.91 -7.75 -4.75
CA ASP A 263 37.20 -8.19 -5.95
C ASP A 263 36.38 -7.04 -6.57
N ARG A 264 36.45 -6.95 -7.90
CA ARG A 264 35.50 -6.14 -8.66
C ARG A 264 34.21 -6.91 -8.87
N ALA A 265 33.06 -6.29 -8.59
CA ALA A 265 31.75 -6.94 -8.71
C ALA A 265 31.50 -7.47 -10.13
N ILE A 266 31.99 -6.77 -11.16
CA ILE A 266 31.86 -7.18 -12.57
C ILE A 266 32.51 -8.55 -12.89
N ASN A 267 33.41 -9.03 -12.03
CA ASN A 267 34.11 -10.30 -12.19
C ASN A 267 33.48 -11.45 -11.40
N VAL A 268 32.92 -11.16 -10.22
CA VAL A 268 32.49 -12.19 -9.26
C VAL A 268 30.98 -12.24 -9.02
N ALA A 269 30.25 -11.17 -9.32
CA ALA A 269 28.82 -11.04 -9.02
C ALA A 269 27.89 -11.63 -10.10
N GLY A 270 28.43 -12.35 -11.09
CA GLY A 270 27.64 -12.87 -12.21
C GLY A 270 26.50 -13.80 -11.76
N GLU A 271 26.79 -14.73 -10.85
CA GLU A 271 25.79 -15.69 -10.36
C GLU A 271 24.67 -15.01 -9.54
N CYS A 272 25.02 -13.99 -8.74
CA CYS A 272 24.05 -13.29 -7.90
C CYS A 272 23.22 -12.26 -8.67
N LEU A 273 23.75 -11.67 -9.74
CA LEU A 273 23.08 -10.64 -10.54
C LEU A 273 22.24 -11.20 -11.70
N THR A 274 22.67 -12.29 -12.33
CA THR A 274 22.03 -12.76 -13.58
C THR A 274 20.54 -13.06 -13.38
N GLY A 275 19.65 -12.40 -14.12
CA GLY A 275 18.20 -12.58 -13.97
C GLY A 275 17.58 -11.86 -12.77
N CYS A 276 18.31 -10.98 -12.09
CA CYS A 276 17.72 -10.00 -11.19
C CYS A 276 16.78 -9.06 -11.96
N HIS A 277 15.65 -8.73 -11.33
CA HIS A 277 14.66 -7.79 -11.86
C HIS A 277 14.66 -6.48 -11.05
N LEU A 278 15.09 -6.55 -9.79
CA LEU A 278 15.30 -5.43 -8.90
C LEU A 278 16.66 -5.61 -8.21
N VAL A 279 17.51 -4.58 -8.22
CA VAL A 279 18.75 -4.55 -7.45
C VAL A 279 18.69 -3.37 -6.51
N LEU A 280 18.89 -3.62 -5.23
CA LEU A 280 18.78 -2.64 -4.16
C LEU A 280 20.19 -2.40 -3.61
N ILE A 281 20.73 -1.20 -3.84
CA ILE A 281 22.13 -0.87 -3.52
C ILE A 281 22.15 0.11 -2.34
N PRO A 282 22.36 -0.39 -1.11
CA PRO A 282 22.62 0.43 0.06
C PRO A 282 24.05 0.93 0.17
N ALA A 283 24.94 0.37 -0.64
CA ALA A 283 26.38 0.37 -0.45
C ALA A 283 26.96 1.78 -0.39
N GLY A 284 27.53 2.12 0.76
CA GLY A 284 28.19 3.39 0.99
C GLY A 284 28.69 3.47 2.41
N VAL A 285 29.83 4.10 2.61
CA VAL A 285 30.36 4.32 3.95
C VAL A 285 29.57 5.44 4.63
N PRO A 286 29.22 5.29 5.92
CA PRO A 286 28.61 6.38 6.67
C PRO A 286 29.63 7.51 6.85
N ARG A 287 29.14 8.75 6.84
CA ARG A 287 29.99 9.93 7.08
C ARG A 287 30.65 9.85 8.45
N LYS A 288 31.98 9.99 8.51
CA LYS A 288 32.73 10.13 9.76
C LYS A 288 32.75 11.59 10.25
N PRO A 289 32.79 11.86 11.56
CA PRO A 289 32.99 13.21 12.08
C PRO A 289 34.24 13.85 11.45
N GLY A 290 34.11 15.07 10.91
CA GLY A 290 35.20 15.80 10.25
C GLY A 290 35.48 15.41 8.79
N GLN A 291 34.81 14.40 8.22
CA GLN A 291 34.99 14.02 6.81
C GLN A 291 34.39 15.06 5.85
N ASP A 292 35.16 15.42 4.82
CA ASP A 292 34.72 16.28 3.73
C ASP A 292 33.61 15.61 2.91
N ARG A 293 32.62 16.39 2.47
CA ARG A 293 31.53 15.94 1.60
C ARG A 293 32.06 15.42 0.27
N LYS A 294 33.10 16.06 -0.28
CA LYS A 294 33.72 15.63 -1.54
C LYS A 294 34.38 14.26 -1.41
N ASP A 295 35.07 13.99 -0.31
CA ASP A 295 35.70 12.68 -0.09
C ASP A 295 34.66 11.56 0.11
N LEU A 296 33.57 11.86 0.82
CA LEU A 296 32.46 10.92 0.95
C LEU A 296 31.82 10.60 -0.40
N LEU A 297 31.60 11.62 -1.24
CA LEU A 297 31.10 11.44 -2.60
C LEU A 297 32.02 10.52 -3.40
N LYS A 298 33.34 10.75 -3.41
CA LYS A 298 34.30 9.92 -4.14
C LYS A 298 34.24 8.45 -3.73
N ILE A 299 34.25 8.17 -2.43
CA ILE A 299 34.21 6.79 -1.91
C ILE A 299 32.90 6.12 -2.33
N ASN A 300 31.77 6.77 -2.07
CA ASN A 300 30.46 6.17 -2.30
C ASN A 300 30.11 6.06 -3.79
N ALA A 301 30.60 7.00 -4.61
CA ALA A 301 30.53 6.91 -6.07
C ALA A 301 31.34 5.73 -6.62
N GLY A 302 32.55 5.49 -6.11
CA GLY A 302 33.36 4.33 -6.51
C GLY A 302 32.72 2.99 -6.14
N ILE A 303 32.18 2.89 -4.92
CA ILE A 303 31.46 1.69 -4.46
C ILE A 303 30.21 1.44 -5.32
N ALA A 304 29.35 2.46 -5.48
CA ALA A 304 28.15 2.34 -6.29
C ALA A 304 28.48 2.03 -7.76
N GLY A 305 29.50 2.69 -8.32
CA GLY A 305 29.95 2.48 -9.69
C GLY A 305 30.40 1.04 -9.96
N ASN A 306 31.15 0.43 -9.04
CA ASN A 306 31.57 -0.97 -9.15
C ASN A 306 30.37 -1.92 -9.27
N VAL A 307 29.33 -1.72 -8.44
CA VAL A 307 28.13 -2.55 -8.43
C VAL A 307 27.23 -2.27 -9.64
N VAL A 308 27.00 -1.00 -9.96
CA VAL A 308 26.17 -0.58 -11.11
C VAL A 308 26.79 -1.04 -12.42
N GLU A 309 28.11 -1.01 -12.57
CA GLU A 309 28.77 -1.54 -13.76
C GLU A 309 28.56 -3.07 -13.90
N ALA A 310 28.58 -3.81 -12.79
CA ALA A 310 28.26 -5.23 -12.78
C ALA A 310 26.79 -5.49 -13.14
N CYS A 311 25.86 -4.67 -12.60
CA CYS A 311 24.44 -4.74 -12.93
C CYS A 311 24.21 -4.52 -14.44
N ALA A 312 24.90 -3.54 -15.04
CA ALA A 312 24.80 -3.25 -16.47
C ALA A 312 25.25 -4.43 -17.34
N LYS A 313 26.18 -5.25 -16.84
CA LYS A 313 26.67 -6.46 -17.54
C LYS A 313 25.75 -7.67 -17.36
N PHE A 314 25.30 -7.93 -16.13
CA PHE A 314 24.65 -9.20 -15.77
C PHE A 314 23.12 -9.13 -15.68
N CYS A 315 22.56 -7.96 -15.40
CA CYS A 315 21.11 -7.73 -15.33
C CYS A 315 20.71 -6.35 -15.86
N PRO A 316 20.98 -6.04 -17.15
CA PRO A 316 20.71 -4.71 -17.74
C PRO A 316 19.23 -4.32 -17.74
N GLU A 317 18.32 -5.30 -17.62
CA GLU A 317 16.88 -5.06 -17.55
C GLU A 317 16.36 -4.81 -16.13
N ALA A 318 17.19 -5.01 -15.10
CA ALA A 318 16.79 -4.79 -13.73
C ALA A 318 16.58 -3.30 -13.44
N VAL A 319 15.62 -3.01 -12.56
CA VAL A 319 15.57 -1.70 -11.91
C VAL A 319 16.63 -1.68 -10.80
N VAL A 320 17.53 -0.72 -10.83
CA VAL A 320 18.58 -0.52 -9.83
C VAL A 320 18.19 0.64 -8.93
N ALA A 321 17.80 0.34 -7.69
CA ALA A 321 17.41 1.33 -6.70
C ALA A 321 18.55 1.64 -5.71
N LEU A 322 18.93 2.91 -5.63
CA LEU A 322 20.10 3.43 -4.94
C LEU A 322 19.70 4.11 -3.62
N ILE A 323 20.22 3.62 -2.50
CA ILE A 323 20.15 4.31 -1.18
C ILE A 323 21.45 5.06 -0.87
N VAL A 324 22.55 4.67 -1.54
CA VAL A 324 23.88 5.23 -1.33
C VAL A 324 23.85 6.76 -1.20
N ASN A 325 24.41 7.26 -0.11
CA ASN A 325 24.42 8.68 0.18
C ASN A 325 25.73 9.34 -0.28
N PRO A 326 25.71 10.60 -0.76
CA PRO A 326 24.53 11.44 -0.98
C PRO A 326 23.76 11.02 -2.24
N VAL A 327 22.46 10.70 -2.11
CA VAL A 327 21.61 10.27 -3.23
C VAL A 327 21.56 11.33 -4.34
N ASN A 328 21.50 12.62 -3.97
CA ASN A 328 21.47 13.75 -4.90
C ASN A 328 22.65 13.76 -5.88
N SER A 329 23.84 13.31 -5.44
CA SER A 329 25.03 13.29 -6.29
C SER A 329 25.35 11.92 -6.87
N VAL A 330 25.22 10.84 -6.09
CA VAL A 330 25.55 9.49 -6.56
C VAL A 330 24.45 8.92 -7.46
N GLY A 331 23.17 9.22 -7.18
CA GLY A 331 22.04 8.67 -7.92
C GLY A 331 22.08 8.99 -9.41
N HIS A 332 22.33 10.25 -9.75
CA HIS A 332 22.42 10.67 -11.15
C HIS A 332 23.73 10.24 -11.81
N LEU A 333 24.85 10.20 -11.07
CA LEU A 333 26.12 9.68 -11.57
C LEU A 333 25.97 8.24 -12.08
N MET A 334 25.27 7.40 -11.31
CA MET A 334 24.97 6.03 -11.70
C MET A 334 24.06 5.97 -12.93
N CYS A 335 23.17 6.94 -13.10
CA CYS A 335 22.35 7.08 -14.30
C CYS A 335 23.20 7.40 -15.54
N GLU A 336 24.17 8.31 -15.44
CA GLU A 336 25.09 8.62 -16.54
C GLU A 336 25.97 7.41 -16.90
N LEU A 337 26.50 6.69 -15.91
CA LEU A 337 27.20 5.42 -16.12
C LEU A 337 26.31 4.40 -16.86
N TRP A 338 25.05 4.28 -16.45
CA TRP A 338 24.09 3.38 -17.08
C TRP A 338 23.80 3.76 -18.54
N LYS A 339 23.58 5.05 -18.81
CA LYS A 339 23.39 5.60 -20.17
C LYS A 339 24.61 5.38 -21.05
N LYS A 340 25.83 5.57 -20.51
CA LYS A 340 27.08 5.33 -21.24
C LYS A 340 27.23 3.88 -21.69
N LYS A 341 26.63 2.93 -20.97
CA LYS A 341 26.55 1.51 -21.37
C LYS A 341 25.41 1.22 -22.37
N GLY A 342 24.70 2.25 -22.85
CA GLY A 342 23.60 2.13 -23.80
C GLY A 342 22.26 1.74 -23.19
N LEU A 343 22.12 1.83 -21.86
CA LEU A 343 20.93 1.38 -21.13
C LEU A 343 20.00 2.54 -20.78
N LYS A 344 18.71 2.23 -20.57
CA LYS A 344 17.66 3.23 -20.31
C LYS A 344 17.78 3.82 -18.91
N ALA A 345 17.77 5.15 -18.82
CA ALA A 345 17.76 5.90 -17.55
C ALA A 345 16.60 5.52 -16.62
N SER A 346 15.46 5.07 -17.18
CA SER A 346 14.27 4.63 -16.44
C SER A 346 14.50 3.44 -15.51
N LYS A 347 15.67 2.78 -15.61
CA LYS A 347 16.07 1.67 -14.74
C LYS A 347 16.82 2.12 -13.50
N ILE A 348 17.34 3.35 -13.44
CA ILE A 348 18.07 3.87 -12.26
C ILE A 348 17.14 4.74 -11.41
N VAL A 349 17.02 4.40 -10.13
CA VAL A 349 16.09 5.05 -9.21
C VAL A 349 16.78 5.35 -7.89
N GLY A 350 16.75 6.60 -7.42
CA GLY A 350 17.20 6.96 -6.07
C GLY A 350 16.07 6.85 -5.06
N ILE A 351 16.31 6.18 -3.94
CA ILE A 351 15.28 5.97 -2.90
C ILE A 351 15.18 7.21 -2.01
N THR A 352 14.07 7.94 -2.14
CA THR A 352 13.71 9.10 -1.30
C THR A 352 12.51 8.82 -0.40
N THR A 353 11.95 7.61 -0.46
CA THR A 353 10.72 7.17 0.22
C THR A 353 10.74 7.38 1.73
N LEU A 354 11.92 7.41 2.36
CA LEU A 354 12.02 7.65 3.80
C LEU A 354 11.51 9.05 4.19
N ASP A 355 11.64 10.04 3.30
CA ASP A 355 11.16 11.39 3.56
C ASP A 355 9.63 11.44 3.52
N ILE A 356 9.01 10.68 2.61
CA ILE A 356 7.55 10.48 2.56
C ILE A 356 7.07 9.81 3.86
N VAL A 357 7.74 8.74 4.29
CA VAL A 357 7.41 8.03 5.53
C VAL A 357 7.46 8.95 6.74
N ARG A 358 8.45 9.84 6.80
CA ARG A 358 8.59 10.85 7.86
C ARG A 358 7.52 11.92 7.78
N ALA A 359 7.28 12.48 6.60
CA ALA A 359 6.25 13.51 6.39
C ALA A 359 4.86 12.99 6.81
N ASN A 360 4.49 11.79 6.37
CA ASN A 360 3.23 11.16 6.75
C ASN A 360 3.15 10.94 8.27
N LYS A 361 4.21 10.42 8.89
CA LYS A 361 4.24 10.20 10.34
C LYS A 361 4.09 11.50 11.13
N PHE A 362 4.76 12.58 10.71
CA PHE A 362 4.69 13.85 11.44
C PHE A 362 3.36 14.58 11.24
N VAL A 363 2.73 14.45 10.07
CA VAL A 363 1.34 14.90 9.87
C VAL A 363 0.39 14.13 10.79
N HIS A 364 0.53 12.81 10.88
CA HIS A 364 -0.27 11.99 11.79
C HIS A 364 -0.10 12.42 13.26
N GLU A 365 1.14 12.61 13.73
CA GLU A 365 1.41 13.06 15.10
C GLU A 365 0.82 14.44 15.41
N LEU A 366 0.75 15.32 14.42
CA LEU A 366 0.24 16.67 14.59
C LEU A 366 -1.29 16.74 14.54
N THR A 367 -1.92 15.90 13.72
CA THR A 367 -3.36 15.97 13.42
C THR A 367 -4.20 14.89 14.11
N GLY A 368 -3.58 13.76 14.49
CA GLY A 368 -4.28 12.58 15.01
C GLY A 368 -5.04 11.77 13.94
N ALA A 369 -5.00 12.17 12.67
CA ALA A 369 -5.69 11.48 11.59
C ALA A 369 -5.13 10.08 11.30
N ALA A 370 -5.93 9.18 10.75
CA ALA A 370 -5.47 7.83 10.42
C ALA A 370 -4.36 7.85 9.37
N MET A 371 -3.43 6.89 9.41
CA MET A 371 -2.31 6.84 8.47
C MET A 371 -2.78 6.64 7.02
N ASP A 372 -3.89 5.94 6.82
CA ASP A 372 -4.47 5.68 5.49
C ASP A 372 -5.03 6.95 4.84
N ASP A 373 -5.36 7.98 5.64
CA ASP A 373 -5.82 9.29 5.16
C ASP A 373 -4.67 10.27 4.87
N ILE A 374 -3.41 9.84 5.03
CA ILE A 374 -2.24 10.71 4.93
C ILE A 374 -1.31 10.22 3.83
N SER A 375 -1.29 10.98 2.73
CA SER A 375 -0.34 10.80 1.64
C SER A 375 0.24 12.16 1.26
N VAL A 376 1.44 12.46 1.77
CA VAL A 376 2.18 13.70 1.47
C VAL A 376 3.26 13.38 0.44
N PRO A 377 3.14 13.86 -0.82
CA PRO A 377 4.22 13.77 -1.78
C PRO A 377 5.44 14.54 -1.27
N VAL A 378 6.64 13.98 -1.43
CA VAL A 378 7.89 14.68 -1.13
C VAL A 378 8.73 14.74 -2.40
N ILE A 379 9.10 15.96 -2.80
CA ILE A 379 9.80 16.26 -4.05
C ILE A 379 11.16 16.92 -3.78
N GLY A 380 11.96 17.13 -4.83
CA GLY A 380 13.27 17.77 -4.71
C GLY A 380 14.42 16.78 -4.68
N GLY A 381 15.17 16.76 -3.58
CA GLY A 381 16.28 15.83 -3.32
C GLY A 381 16.11 15.10 -1.99
N HIS A 382 17.21 14.54 -1.47
CA HIS A 382 17.27 13.73 -0.25
C HIS A 382 18.24 14.28 0.81
N ALA A 383 18.55 15.58 0.77
CA ALA A 383 19.53 16.18 1.67
C ALA A 383 19.08 17.54 2.20
N GLY A 384 18.75 17.60 3.50
CA GLY A 384 18.45 18.84 4.21
C GLY A 384 17.39 19.68 3.48
N THR A 385 17.75 20.91 3.11
CA THR A 385 16.85 21.88 2.45
C THR A 385 16.41 21.47 1.04
N THR A 386 17.00 20.43 0.45
CA THR A 386 16.53 19.88 -0.84
C THR A 386 15.28 19.03 -0.71
N ILE A 387 14.91 18.60 0.50
CA ILE A 387 13.69 17.82 0.76
C ILE A 387 12.51 18.79 0.86
N LEU A 388 11.50 18.62 -0.02
CA LEU A 388 10.30 19.48 -0.06
C LEU A 388 9.02 18.65 0.05
N PRO A 389 8.40 18.56 1.24
CA PRO A 389 7.09 17.95 1.43
C PRO A 389 5.98 18.87 0.92
N LEU A 390 5.10 18.33 0.07
CA LEU A 390 3.96 19.05 -0.50
C LEU A 390 2.72 18.86 0.39
N PHE A 391 2.72 19.52 1.55
CA PHE A 391 1.60 19.44 2.49
C PHE A 391 0.29 19.95 1.87
N SER A 392 0.34 20.86 0.91
CA SER A 392 -0.85 21.34 0.21
C SER A 392 -1.55 20.25 -0.62
N GLN A 393 -0.84 19.21 -1.01
CA GLN A 393 -1.37 18.13 -1.85
C GLN A 393 -1.94 16.95 -1.03
N CYS A 394 -1.78 16.98 0.29
CA CYS A 394 -2.43 16.03 1.19
C CYS A 394 -3.70 16.64 1.79
N LYS A 395 -4.87 16.01 1.61
CA LYS A 395 -6.16 16.50 2.15
C LYS A 395 -6.09 16.76 3.65
N THR A 396 -5.48 15.84 4.40
CA THR A 396 -5.30 15.95 5.85
C THR A 396 -4.28 17.01 6.23
N ALA A 397 -3.16 17.13 5.51
CA ALA A 397 -2.15 18.14 5.85
C ALA A 397 -2.60 19.57 5.50
N ARG A 398 -3.54 19.74 4.55
CA ARG A 398 -4.14 21.05 4.24
C ARG A 398 -4.89 21.69 5.42
N SER A 399 -5.37 20.91 6.39
CA SER A 399 -6.04 21.45 7.58
C SER A 399 -5.06 21.96 8.64
N ILE A 400 -3.75 21.72 8.47
CA ILE A 400 -2.73 22.21 9.40
C ILE A 400 -2.63 23.74 9.26
N PRO A 401 -2.67 24.50 10.37
CA PRO A 401 -2.52 25.95 10.31
C PRO A 401 -1.23 26.37 9.62
N ALA A 402 -1.30 27.34 8.70
CA ALA A 402 -0.14 27.80 7.92
C ALA A 402 1.07 28.20 8.78
N ALA A 403 0.85 28.71 10.00
CA ALA A 403 1.90 29.06 10.95
C ALA A 403 2.73 27.85 11.46
N GLN A 404 2.20 26.63 11.38
CA GLN A 404 2.88 25.40 11.82
C GLN A 404 3.65 24.73 10.67
N ILE A 405 3.33 25.05 9.41
CA ILE A 405 3.94 24.43 8.23
C ILE A 405 5.46 24.60 8.20
N PRO A 406 6.06 25.78 8.48
CA PRO A 406 7.52 25.93 8.45
C PRO A 406 8.24 25.04 9.47
N GLY A 407 7.66 24.87 10.67
CA GLY A 407 8.21 24.00 11.70
C GLY A 407 8.12 22.52 11.31
N LEU A 408 7.01 22.13 10.68
CA LEU A 408 6.81 20.77 10.18
C LEU A 408 7.74 20.44 8.99
N ASP A 409 7.88 21.35 8.02
CA ASP A 409 8.83 21.22 6.89
C ASP A 409 10.26 21.03 7.42
N LYS A 410 10.70 21.91 8.32
CA LYS A 410 12.04 21.82 8.93
C LYS A 410 12.25 20.50 9.67
N ARG A 411 11.22 20.02 10.39
CA ARG A 411 11.26 18.72 11.08
C ARG A 411 11.47 17.55 10.12
N VAL A 412 10.85 17.58 8.93
CA VAL A 412 11.08 16.55 7.89
C VAL A 412 12.51 16.60 7.38
N GLN A 413 13.01 17.79 7.04
CA GLN A 413 14.38 17.99 6.54
C GLN A 413 15.45 17.52 7.53
N ASP A 414 15.25 17.77 8.83
CA ASP A 414 16.23 17.47 9.87
C ASP A 414 16.08 16.07 10.49
N ALA A 415 15.05 15.30 10.11
CA ALA A 415 14.72 14.02 10.73
C ALA A 415 15.88 13.00 10.68
N GLY A 416 16.69 13.04 9.61
CA GLY A 416 17.92 12.23 9.52
C GLY A 416 18.94 12.59 10.58
N THR A 417 19.19 13.89 10.77
CA THR A 417 20.12 14.43 11.76
C THR A 417 19.68 14.10 13.18
N VAL A 418 18.37 14.16 13.47
CA VAL A 418 17.81 13.79 14.77
C VAL A 418 18.11 12.31 15.10
N VAL A 419 17.98 11.41 14.14
CA VAL A 419 18.30 9.98 14.36
C VAL A 419 19.80 9.76 14.60
N VAL A 420 20.67 10.44 13.86
CA VAL A 420 22.12 10.36 14.06
C VAL A 420 22.50 10.84 15.46
N ALA A 421 21.92 11.97 15.90
CA ALA A 421 22.13 12.50 17.24
C ALA A 421 21.62 11.53 18.33
N ALA A 422 20.42 10.97 18.17
CA ALA A 422 19.86 9.99 19.09
C ALA A 422 20.67 8.68 19.16
N LYS A 423 21.36 8.31 18.08
CA LYS A 423 22.32 7.20 18.05
C LYS A 423 23.72 7.58 18.55
N ASN A 424 23.90 8.77 19.12
CA ASN A 424 25.20 9.30 19.56
C ASN A 424 26.27 9.25 18.46
N GLY A 425 25.88 9.54 17.22
CA GLY A 425 26.78 9.49 16.05
C GLY A 425 27.15 8.08 15.59
N LYS A 426 26.63 7.01 16.21
CA LYS A 426 26.95 5.60 15.87
C LYS A 426 26.13 5.08 14.69
N GLY A 427 25.94 5.91 13.66
CA GLY A 427 25.21 5.58 12.44
C GLY A 427 23.90 6.37 12.27
N SER A 428 23.27 6.18 11.11
CA SER A 428 22.04 6.86 10.68
C SER A 428 20.80 5.95 10.82
N ALA A 429 19.68 6.35 10.22
CA ALA A 429 18.46 5.53 10.19
C ALA A 429 18.71 4.18 9.51
N THR A 430 18.37 3.09 10.21
CA THR A 430 18.54 1.71 9.73
C THR A 430 17.17 1.08 9.49
N LEU A 431 16.38 0.91 10.55
CA LEU A 431 15.10 0.20 10.53
C LEU A 431 14.05 0.90 9.66
N SER A 432 13.88 2.20 9.86
CA SER A 432 12.93 2.99 9.06
C SER A 432 13.38 3.13 7.61
N MET A 433 14.69 3.10 7.34
CA MET A 433 15.21 3.08 5.98
C MET A 433 14.93 1.73 5.31
N ALA A 434 15.09 0.61 6.01
CA ALA A 434 14.72 -0.71 5.49
C ALA A 434 13.22 -0.78 5.15
N TYR A 435 12.35 -0.22 6.01
CA TYR A 435 10.92 -0.10 5.71
C TYR A 435 10.66 0.74 4.45
N ALA A 436 11.28 1.92 4.35
CA ALA A 436 11.09 2.80 3.20
C ALA A 436 11.64 2.21 1.90
N GLY A 437 12.80 1.57 1.96
CA GLY A 437 13.40 0.86 0.82
C GLY A 437 12.56 -0.32 0.37
N ALA A 438 11.99 -1.10 1.30
CA ALA A 438 11.09 -2.20 0.97
C ALA A 438 9.78 -1.70 0.36
N ARG A 439 9.26 -0.55 0.84
CA ARG A 439 8.08 0.10 0.25
C ARG A 439 8.32 0.48 -1.22
N LEU A 440 9.45 1.12 -1.53
CA LEU A 440 9.80 1.42 -2.94
C LEU A 440 10.04 0.13 -3.73
N GLY A 441 10.75 -0.84 -3.15
CA GLY A 441 10.98 -2.14 -3.78
C GLY A 441 9.67 -2.82 -4.18
N LYS A 442 8.70 -2.87 -3.26
CA LYS A 442 7.34 -3.37 -3.54
C LYS A 442 6.65 -2.59 -4.64
N ALA A 443 6.77 -1.26 -4.63
CA ALA A 443 6.20 -0.42 -5.69
C ALA A 443 6.80 -0.72 -7.07
N VAL A 444 8.11 -0.93 -7.15
CA VAL A 444 8.79 -1.36 -8.38
C VAL A 444 8.32 -2.75 -8.81
N LEU A 445 8.30 -3.72 -7.89
CA LEU A 445 7.87 -5.09 -8.16
C LEU A 445 6.42 -5.16 -8.65
N ALA A 446 5.52 -4.36 -8.07
CA ALA A 446 4.14 -4.23 -8.55
C ALA A 446 4.11 -3.70 -9.99
N GLY A 447 4.87 -2.64 -10.31
CA GLY A 447 4.99 -2.14 -11.67
C GLY A 447 5.52 -3.16 -12.67
N LEU A 448 6.56 -3.91 -12.27
CA LEU A 448 7.14 -5.00 -13.07
C LEU A 448 6.13 -6.15 -13.29
N ALA A 449 5.28 -6.42 -12.30
CA ALA A 449 4.16 -7.35 -12.40
C ALA A 449 2.99 -6.83 -13.28
N GLY A 450 3.03 -5.58 -13.72
CA GLY A 450 1.97 -4.92 -14.48
C GLY A 450 0.83 -4.37 -13.62
N GLU A 451 1.04 -4.26 -12.31
CA GLU A 451 0.12 -3.59 -11.39
C GLU A 451 0.42 -2.09 -11.31
N ALA A 452 -0.62 -1.27 -11.25
CA ALA A 452 -0.44 0.17 -11.12
C ALA A 452 0.21 0.51 -9.78
N SER A 453 1.31 1.24 -9.83
CA SER A 453 2.10 1.59 -8.66
C SER A 453 2.70 2.98 -8.80
N VAL A 454 2.55 3.81 -7.76
CA VAL A 454 3.05 5.19 -7.73
C VAL A 454 3.77 5.46 -6.42
N GLU A 455 5.00 5.96 -6.50
CA GLU A 455 5.79 6.41 -5.35
C GLU A 455 6.64 7.63 -5.74
N CYS A 456 7.10 8.42 -4.77
CA CYS A 456 8.15 9.39 -5.08
C CYS A 456 9.52 8.71 -5.13
N ALA A 457 10.30 9.04 -6.15
CA ALA A 457 11.68 8.60 -6.28
C ALA A 457 12.54 9.64 -7.02
N TYR A 458 13.84 9.64 -6.73
CA TYR A 458 14.80 10.52 -7.39
C TYR A 458 15.25 9.90 -8.72
N VAL A 459 14.87 10.52 -9.84
CA VAL A 459 15.04 9.94 -11.17
C VAL A 459 15.55 10.99 -12.16
N ALA A 460 15.98 10.56 -13.34
CA ALA A 460 16.14 11.47 -14.47
C ALA A 460 14.78 12.11 -14.80
N SER A 461 14.75 13.42 -14.98
CA SER A 461 13.52 14.20 -15.15
C SER A 461 13.73 15.29 -16.20
N ASP A 462 12.67 15.54 -16.98
CA ASP A 462 12.60 16.69 -17.90
C ASP A 462 11.87 17.90 -17.26
N GLY A 463 11.61 17.83 -15.95
CA GLY A 463 10.87 18.83 -15.20
C GLY A 463 11.75 19.97 -14.67
N VAL A 464 11.73 20.17 -13.35
CA VAL A 464 12.41 21.31 -12.69
C VAL A 464 13.93 21.29 -12.90
N LEU A 465 14.53 20.10 -12.83
CA LEU A 465 15.96 19.85 -12.97
C LEU A 465 16.16 18.52 -13.71
N PRO A 466 17.33 18.30 -14.34
CA PRO A 466 17.62 17.05 -15.08
C PRO A 466 17.52 15.78 -14.22
N TYR A 467 17.63 15.95 -12.90
CA TYR A 467 17.42 14.92 -11.90
C TYR A 467 16.64 15.48 -10.74
N PHE A 468 15.54 14.83 -10.38
CA PHE A 468 14.61 15.36 -9.39
C PHE A 468 13.76 14.24 -8.77
N SER A 469 13.48 14.36 -7.47
CA SER A 469 12.51 13.51 -6.78
C SER A 469 11.11 14.02 -7.09
N SER A 470 10.26 13.16 -7.64
CA SER A 470 8.86 13.44 -7.94
C SER A 470 8.07 12.14 -7.91
N GLN A 471 6.74 12.22 -7.97
CA GLN A 471 5.92 11.02 -8.11
C GLN A 471 6.22 10.34 -9.45
N VAL A 472 6.44 9.03 -9.42
CA VAL A 472 6.69 8.20 -10.60
C VAL A 472 5.75 7.02 -10.62
N SER A 473 5.26 6.66 -11.81
CA SER A 473 4.61 5.36 -12.05
C SER A 473 5.65 4.34 -12.46
N PHE A 474 5.60 3.16 -11.84
CA PHE A 474 6.38 2.00 -12.27
C PHE A 474 5.56 1.11 -13.20
N GLY A 475 6.18 0.68 -14.29
CA GLY A 475 5.63 -0.29 -15.22
C GLY A 475 6.63 -1.43 -15.47
N LYS A 476 6.36 -2.23 -16.52
CA LYS A 476 7.15 -3.44 -16.84
C LYS A 476 8.62 -3.16 -17.15
N ASP A 477 8.94 -1.93 -17.56
CA ASP A 477 10.28 -1.51 -17.96
C ASP A 477 10.96 -0.54 -16.96
N GLY A 478 10.48 -0.49 -15.71
CA GLY A 478 10.97 0.43 -14.69
C GLY A 478 10.09 1.68 -14.59
N VAL A 479 10.70 2.88 -14.52
CA VAL A 479 9.94 4.13 -14.48
C VAL A 479 9.22 4.34 -15.82
N GLU A 480 7.89 4.28 -15.81
CA GLU A 480 7.04 4.44 -16.98
C GLU A 480 6.64 5.91 -17.18
N LYS A 481 6.37 6.61 -16.09
CA LYS A 481 5.97 8.02 -16.12
C LYS A 481 6.53 8.78 -14.93
N VAL A 482 7.14 9.93 -15.21
CA VAL A 482 7.44 10.96 -14.21
C VAL A 482 6.27 11.94 -14.23
N HIS A 483 5.57 12.10 -13.10
CA HIS A 483 4.39 12.96 -13.02
C HIS A 483 4.79 14.41 -12.78
N ASP A 484 3.95 15.33 -13.23
CA ASP A 484 4.08 16.75 -12.92
C ASP A 484 4.02 16.97 -11.40
N ILE A 485 4.77 17.96 -10.91
CA ILE A 485 4.83 18.29 -9.48
C ILE A 485 3.51 18.89 -8.94
N GLY A 486 2.52 19.09 -9.81
CA GLY A 486 1.20 19.61 -9.46
C GLY A 486 1.19 21.09 -9.07
N GLU A 487 0.05 21.53 -8.53
CA GLU A 487 -0.09 22.89 -8.02
C GLU A 487 0.63 23.03 -6.68
N LEU A 488 1.35 24.15 -6.53
CA LEU A 488 2.08 24.51 -5.32
C LEU A 488 1.47 25.75 -4.67
N ASN A 489 1.39 25.75 -3.35
CA ASN A 489 1.01 26.95 -2.60
C ASN A 489 2.18 27.96 -2.55
N THR A 490 1.94 29.15 -1.99
CA THR A 490 2.95 30.22 -1.91
C THR A 490 4.21 29.79 -1.15
N TYR A 491 4.07 29.03 -0.06
CA TYR A 491 5.20 28.56 0.74
C TYR A 491 6.04 27.54 -0.03
N GLU A 492 5.41 26.55 -0.65
CA GLU A 492 6.06 25.50 -1.44
C GLU A 492 6.77 26.07 -2.67
N LYS A 493 6.21 27.12 -3.32
CA LYS A 493 6.88 27.84 -4.42
C LYS A 493 8.16 28.53 -3.96
N ILE A 494 8.15 29.17 -2.79
CA ILE A 494 9.34 29.79 -2.19
C ILE A 494 10.38 28.70 -1.90
N ARG A 495 9.98 27.61 -1.23
CA ARG A 495 10.87 26.49 -0.92
C ARG A 495 11.47 25.84 -2.17
N LEU A 496 10.68 25.69 -3.23
CA LEU A 496 11.16 25.17 -4.51
C LEU A 496 12.23 26.10 -5.12
N ALA A 497 12.00 27.41 -5.11
CA ALA A 497 12.97 28.39 -5.61
C ALA A 497 14.27 28.38 -4.79
N GLU A 498 14.19 28.19 -3.47
CA GLU A 498 15.36 28.10 -2.58
C GLU A 498 16.15 26.80 -2.77
N LEU A 499 15.46 25.66 -2.95
CA LEU A 499 16.12 24.36 -3.05
C LEU A 499 16.75 24.10 -4.41
N THR A 500 16.19 24.68 -5.48
CA THR A 500 16.62 24.45 -6.86
C THR A 500 18.12 24.72 -7.08
N PRO A 501 18.69 25.89 -6.69
CA PRO A 501 20.12 26.14 -6.86
C PRO A 501 20.98 25.19 -6.04
N VAL A 502 20.56 24.84 -4.81
CA VAL A 502 21.30 23.91 -3.94
C VAL A 502 21.37 22.52 -4.56
N LEU A 503 20.24 22.02 -5.08
CA LEU A 503 20.19 20.71 -5.72
C LEU A 503 20.96 20.72 -7.05
N LEU A 504 20.89 21.81 -7.82
CA LEU A 504 21.66 21.95 -9.05
C LEU A 504 23.17 21.92 -8.78
N ASP A 505 23.65 22.57 -7.73
CA ASP A 505 25.07 22.50 -7.34
C ASP A 505 25.50 21.08 -6.96
N GLU A 506 24.65 20.33 -6.25
CA GLU A 506 24.92 18.93 -5.89
C GLU A 506 24.87 17.98 -7.10
N ILE A 507 24.04 18.28 -8.09
CA ILE A 507 24.03 17.60 -9.39
C ILE A 507 25.33 17.91 -10.15
N ASN A 508 25.68 19.19 -10.28
CA ASN A 508 26.89 19.61 -11.01
C ASN A 508 28.16 19.02 -10.39
N ALA A 509 28.25 18.95 -9.06
CA ALA A 509 29.36 18.30 -8.38
C ALA A 509 29.49 16.81 -8.72
N GLY A 510 28.37 16.10 -8.90
CA GLY A 510 28.37 14.72 -9.36
C GLY A 510 28.76 14.59 -10.83
N LEU A 511 28.28 15.48 -11.71
CA LEU A 511 28.64 15.51 -13.14
C LEU A 511 30.11 15.87 -13.39
N GLU A 512 30.69 16.77 -12.60
CA GLU A 512 32.13 17.04 -12.60
C GLU A 512 32.92 15.78 -12.25
N TYR A 513 32.55 15.12 -11.16
CA TYR A 513 33.18 13.85 -10.78
C TYR A 513 33.01 12.77 -11.85
N ALA A 514 31.84 12.71 -12.51
CA ALA A 514 31.56 11.76 -13.58
C ALA A 514 32.51 11.90 -14.76
N ARG A 515 32.73 13.14 -15.20
CA ARG A 515 33.64 13.48 -16.31
C ARG A 515 35.08 13.15 -15.97
N ASP A 516 35.50 13.47 -14.74
CA ASP A 516 36.88 13.25 -14.29
C ASP A 516 37.24 11.76 -14.13
N ASN A 517 36.25 10.87 -14.01
CA ASN A 517 36.45 9.43 -13.70
C ASN A 517 35.84 8.51 -14.76
N ASP A 518 35.56 9.02 -15.96
CA ASP A 518 35.04 8.26 -17.11
C ASP A 518 33.68 7.57 -16.84
N PHE A 519 32.87 8.11 -15.92
CA PHE A 519 31.49 7.65 -15.68
C PHE A 519 30.48 8.33 -16.62
N ALA A 520 30.80 9.49 -17.18
CA ALA A 520 30.00 10.20 -18.18
C ALA A 520 30.78 10.36 -19.51
N SER A 521 30.06 10.53 -20.61
CA SER A 521 30.62 10.80 -21.96
C SER A 521 31.01 12.25 -22.16
#